data_AF-A0A0R3N6C2-F1
#
_entry.id   AF-A0A0R3N6C2-F1
#
_cell.length_a   1.000
_cell.length_b   1.000
_cell.length_c   1.000
_cell.angle_alpha   90.00
_cell.angle_beta   90.00
_cell.angle_gamma   90.00
#
_symmetry.space_group_name_H-M   'P 1'
#
loop_
_entity.id
_entity.type
_entity.pdbx_description
1 polymer ?
#
loop_
_entity_poly.entity_id
_entity_poly.type
_entity_poly.pdbx_seq_one_letter_code
_entity_poly.pdbx_strand_id
1 'polypeptide(L)'
;MPVDFALTVATKPIEMNFTRMVEIDVLEKPIGRIRETCAMMGIAEKFDRALPDLETFLEAEVARGETRETKLTFDGLLYLKQLLAKG
;
A
#
# COMPACT_ATOMS: atom_id res chain seq x y z
N MET A 1 -2.34 -6.30 51.69
CA MET A 1 -2.36 -7.46 50.79
C MET A 1 -2.48 -6.95 49.37
N PRO A 2 -1.62 -7.37 48.42
CA PRO A 2 -1.66 -6.93 47.04
C PRO A 2 -2.58 -7.83 46.21
N VAL A 3 -3.23 -7.27 45.18
CA VAL A 3 -3.77 -8.06 44.07
C VAL A 3 -3.15 -7.54 42.78
N ASP A 4 -2.08 -8.21 42.38
CA ASP A 4 -1.54 -8.16 41.03
C ASP A 4 -2.54 -8.77 40.06
N PHE A 5 -2.97 -7.99 39.06
CA PHE A 5 -3.53 -8.57 37.84
C PHE A 5 -2.82 -7.93 36.65
N ALA A 6 -1.82 -8.66 36.17
CA ALA A 6 -1.02 -8.31 35.02
C ALA A 6 -1.91 -8.14 33.77
N LEU A 7 -2.01 -6.92 33.27
CA LEU A 7 -2.48 -6.63 31.91
C LEU A 7 -1.26 -6.54 31.00
N THR A 8 -0.75 -7.70 30.61
CA THR A 8 0.14 -7.82 29.44
C THR A 8 -0.71 -8.07 28.22
N VAL A 9 -1.15 -7.00 27.56
CA VAL A 9 -1.46 -7.05 26.14
C VAL A 9 -0.53 -6.06 25.47
N ALA A 10 0.53 -6.60 24.88
CA ALA A 10 1.43 -5.89 24.00
C ALA A 10 0.70 -5.55 22.69
N THR A 11 -0.16 -4.54 22.72
CA THR A 11 -0.44 -3.78 21.50
C THR A 11 0.71 -2.82 21.31
N LYS A 12 1.71 -3.22 20.53
CA LYS A 12 2.66 -2.26 19.96
C LYS A 12 1.81 -1.16 19.33
N PRO A 13 1.95 0.12 19.72
CA PRO A 13 1.46 1.17 18.86
C PRO A 13 2.16 0.93 17.53
N ILE A 14 1.39 0.72 16.46
CA ILE A 14 1.93 0.85 15.12
C ILE A 14 2.22 2.34 15.00
N GLU A 15 3.39 2.72 15.48
CA GLU A 15 3.99 4.03 15.31
C GLU A 15 4.27 4.13 13.81
N MET A 16 3.24 4.45 13.03
CA MET A 16 3.41 4.90 11.66
C MET A 16 4.04 6.28 11.75
N ASN A 17 5.36 6.26 11.94
CA ASN A 17 6.26 7.40 11.88
C ASN A 17 6.17 7.97 10.46
N PHE A 18 5.16 8.81 10.22
CA PHE A 18 4.92 9.52 8.95
C PHE A 18 5.86 10.73 8.80
N THR A 19 6.92 10.79 9.60
CA THR A 19 7.90 11.87 9.66
C THR A 19 9.20 11.46 8.99
N ARG A 20 9.16 11.37 7.67
CA ARG A 20 10.28 11.82 6.86
C ARG A 20 9.74 12.82 5.85
N MET A 21 10.37 13.98 5.81
CA MET A 21 10.33 14.85 4.64
C MET A 21 10.86 14.02 3.47
N VAL A 22 9.98 13.40 2.68
CA VAL A 22 10.36 12.64 1.50
C VAL A 22 9.90 13.48 0.32
N GLU A 23 10.79 13.68 -0.64
CA GLU A 23 10.41 14.08 -2.00
C GLU A 23 9.14 13.29 -2.34
N ILE A 24 8.00 13.95 -2.52
CA ILE A 24 6.72 13.26 -2.70
C ILE A 24 6.90 12.41 -3.96
N ASP A 25 7.15 11.11 -3.77
CA ASP A 25 7.18 10.19 -4.88
C ASP A 25 5.77 10.25 -5.46
N VAL A 26 5.70 10.55 -6.75
CA VAL A 26 4.43 10.63 -7.49
C VAL A 26 3.62 9.34 -7.30
N LEU A 27 4.30 8.25 -6.95
CA LEU A 27 3.75 6.93 -6.68
C LEU A 27 3.34 6.68 -5.22
N GLU A 28 3.83 7.42 -4.23
CA GLU A 28 3.56 7.14 -2.81
C GLU A 28 2.05 7.19 -2.50
N LYS A 29 1.38 8.27 -2.95
CA LYS A 29 -0.07 8.43 -2.79
C LYS A 29 -0.90 7.39 -3.54
N PRO A 30 -0.70 7.15 -4.85
CA PRO A 30 -1.48 6.14 -5.56
C PRO A 30 -1.21 4.74 -5.01
N ILE A 31 0.03 4.36 -4.68
CA ILE A 31 0.33 3.06 -4.05
C ILE A 31 -0.41 2.92 -2.71
N GLY A 32 -0.40 3.96 -1.88
CA GLY A 32 -1.15 3.98 -0.63
C GLY A 32 -2.65 3.71 -0.82
N ARG A 33 -3.29 4.39 -1.78
CA ARG A 33 -4.71 4.17 -2.09
C ARG A 33 -5.02 2.79 -2.67
N ILE A 34 -4.15 2.29 -3.54
CA ILE A 34 -4.29 0.94 -4.10
C ILE A 34 -4.22 -0.07 -2.95
N ARG A 35 -3.25 0.07 -2.04
CA ARG A 35 -3.10 -0.78 -0.85
C ARG A 35 -4.33 -0.77 0.04
N GLU A 36 -4.85 0.41 0.38
CA GLU A 36 -6.08 0.53 1.18
C GLU A 36 -7.25 -0.19 0.51
N THR A 37 -7.42 0.00 -0.80
CA THR A 37 -8.48 -0.66 -1.56
C THR A 37 -8.32 -2.18 -1.54
N CYS A 38 -7.10 -2.69 -1.76
CA CYS A 38 -6.77 -4.11 -1.66
C CYS A 38 -6.98 -4.68 -0.25
N ALA A 39 -6.69 -3.90 0.80
CA ALA A 39 -6.94 -4.28 2.17
C ALA A 39 -8.44 -4.38 2.47
N MET A 40 -9.26 -3.43 1.99
CA MET A 40 -10.73 -3.48 2.11
C MET A 40 -11.33 -4.71 1.39
N MET A 41 -10.70 -5.17 0.32
CA MET A 41 -11.10 -6.38 -0.41
C MET A 41 -10.56 -7.69 0.19
N GLY A 42 -9.79 -7.62 1.28
CA GLY A 42 -9.20 -8.81 1.92
C GLY A 42 -8.08 -9.46 1.10
N ILE A 43 -7.49 -8.74 0.14
CA ILE A 43 -6.41 -9.23 -0.74
C ILE A 43 -5.07 -8.56 -0.44
N ALA A 44 -4.88 -8.02 0.77
CA ALA A 44 -3.66 -7.34 1.18
C ALA A 44 -2.39 -8.20 0.99
N GLU A 45 -2.42 -9.49 1.35
CA GLU A 45 -1.27 -10.38 1.13
C GLU A 45 -0.92 -10.55 -0.35
N LYS A 46 -1.94 -10.60 -1.22
CA LYS A 46 -1.72 -10.70 -2.67
C LYS A 46 -1.16 -9.40 -3.22
N PHE A 47 -1.60 -8.26 -2.68
CA PHE A 47 -1.04 -6.96 -2.99
C PHE A 47 0.43 -6.88 -2.57
N ASP A 48 0.80 -7.27 -1.35
CA ASP A 48 2.19 -7.19 -0.89
C ASP A 48 3.14 -8.05 -1.76
N ARG A 49 2.65 -9.18 -2.29
CA ARG A 49 3.42 -9.99 -3.27
C ARG A 49 3.52 -9.35 -4.65
N ALA A 50 2.49 -8.63 -5.07
CA ALA A 50 2.39 -7.96 -6.36
C ALA A 50 2.95 -6.53 -6.34
N LEU A 51 3.34 -6.03 -5.17
CA LEU A 51 3.83 -4.66 -4.97
C LEU A 51 5.04 -4.33 -5.85
N PRO A 52 6.08 -5.18 -5.96
CA PRO A 52 7.23 -4.89 -6.83
C PRO A 52 6.85 -4.78 -8.32
N ASP A 53 5.92 -5.63 -8.77
CA ASP A 53 5.41 -5.60 -10.15
C ASP A 53 4.57 -4.35 -10.41
N LEU A 54 3.76 -3.95 -9.41
CA LEU A 54 2.95 -2.74 -9.46
C LEU A 54 3.82 -1.47 -9.48
N GLU A 55 4.85 -1.40 -8.63
CA GLU A 55 5.81 -0.28 -8.61
C GLU A 55 6.48 -0.12 -9.98
N THR A 56 7.00 -1.22 -10.54
CA THR A 56 7.61 -1.24 -11.88
C THR A 56 6.63 -0.74 -12.97
N PHE A 57 5.36 -1.16 -12.90
CA PHE A 57 4.33 -0.72 -13.83
C PHE A 57 4.05 0.79 -13.70
N LEU A 58 3.90 1.28 -12.48
CA LEU A 58 3.60 2.69 -12.22
C LEU A 58 4.79 3.59 -12.56
N GLU A 59 6.02 3.15 -12.30
CA GLU A 59 7.24 3.84 -12.75
C GLU A 59 7.28 3.97 -14.28
N ALA A 60 6.86 2.93 -15.01
CA ALA A 60 6.77 2.99 -16.47
C ALA A 60 5.70 3.99 -16.95
N GLU A 61 4.57 4.12 -16.25
CA GLU A 61 3.56 5.14 -16.56
C GLU A 61 4.07 6.56 -16.25
N VAL A 62 4.79 6.74 -15.14
CA VAL A 62 5.46 8.02 -14.82
C VAL A 62 6.53 8.37 -15.86
N ALA A 63 7.31 7.39 -16.32
CA ALA A 63 8.29 7.58 -17.40
C ALA A 63 7.64 7.94 -18.74
N ARG A 64 6.38 7.53 -18.97
CA ARG A 64 5.56 7.97 -20.13
C ARG A 64 5.01 9.39 -19.97
N GLY A 65 5.18 10.00 -18.80
CA GLY A 65 4.70 11.34 -18.46
C GLY A 65 3.38 11.36 -17.69
N GLU A 66 2.86 10.21 -17.27
CA GLU A 66 1.64 10.17 -16.46
C GLU A 66 1.97 10.42 -14.98
N THR A 67 1.50 11.55 -14.46
CA THR A 67 1.72 11.95 -13.06
C THR A 67 0.41 12.15 -12.30
N ARG A 68 -0.74 11.92 -12.94
CA ARG A 68 -2.04 12.07 -12.29
C ARG A 68 -2.27 10.90 -11.35
N GLU A 69 -2.24 11.21 -10.06
CA GLU A 69 -2.53 10.28 -8.96
C GLU A 69 -3.77 9.41 -9.24
N THR A 70 -4.88 10.00 -9.70
CA THR A 70 -6.12 9.26 -9.98
C THR A 70 -5.95 8.25 -11.11
N LYS A 71 -5.18 8.60 -12.14
CA LYS A 71 -4.92 7.71 -13.29
C LYS A 71 -4.00 6.57 -12.88
N LEU A 72 -2.91 6.88 -12.19
CA LEU A 72 -1.96 5.91 -11.63
C LEU A 72 -2.66 4.93 -10.67
N THR A 73 -3.52 5.44 -9.78
CA THR A 73 -4.32 4.61 -8.86
C THR A 73 -5.23 3.66 -9.63
N PHE A 74 -5.96 4.17 -10.63
CA PHE A 74 -6.89 3.37 -11.42
C PHE A 74 -6.19 2.31 -12.26
N ASP A 75 -5.13 2.70 -12.98
CA ASP A 75 -4.37 1.79 -13.82
C ASP A 75 -3.65 0.73 -12.98
N GLY A 76 -3.12 1.11 -11.82
CA GLY A 76 -2.53 0.18 -10.86
C GLY A 76 -3.54 -0.84 -10.32
N LEU A 77 -4.76 -0.42 -9.95
CA LEU A 77 -5.84 -1.34 -9.56
C LEU A 77 -6.26 -2.27 -10.71
N LEU A 78 -6.32 -1.75 -11.94
CA LEU A 78 -6.64 -2.55 -13.11
C LEU A 78 -5.56 -3.59 -13.39
N TYR A 79 -4.29 -3.20 -13.30
CA TYR A 79 -3.14 -4.07 -13.43
C TYR A 79 -3.18 -5.20 -12.40
N LEU A 80 -3.37 -4.87 -11.13
CA LEU A 80 -3.51 -5.87 -10.06
C LEU A 80 -4.68 -6.81 -10.31
N LYS A 81 -5.85 -6.29 -10.71
CA LYS A 81 -7.00 -7.14 -11.04
C LYS A 81 -6.65 -8.16 -12.13
N GLN A 82 -5.90 -7.76 -13.15
CA GLN A 82 -5.46 -8.67 -14.21
C GLN A 82 -4.40 -9.66 -13.72
N LEU A 83 -3.45 -9.21 -12.91
CA LEU A 83 -2.41 -10.05 -12.32
C LEU A 83 -3.03 -11.15 -11.44
N LEU A 84 -3.98 -10.77 -10.59
CA LEU A 84 -4.66 -11.68 -9.67
C LEU A 84 -5.71 -12.58 -10.33
N ALA A 85 -6.21 -12.21 -11.52
CA ALA A 85 -7.10 -13.07 -12.31
C ALA A 85 -6.34 -14.13 -13.13
N LYS A 86 -5.02 -13.96 -13.30
CA LYS A 86 -4.14 -14.89 -14.03
C LYS A 86 -3.48 -15.94 -13.14
N GLY A 87 -3.61 -15.83 -11.81
CA GLY A 87 -3.07 -16.77 -10.81
C GLY A 87 -4.17 -17.50 -10.06
#